data_AF-A0A6P2CEF9-F1
#
_entry.id   AF-A0A6P2CEF9-F1
#
_cell.length_a   1.000
_cell.length_b   1.000
_cell.length_c   1.000
_cell.angle_alpha   90.00
_cell.angle_beta   90.00
_cell.angle_gamma   90.00
#
_symmetry.space_group_name_H-M   'P 1'
#
loop_
_entity.id
_entity.type
_entity.pdbx_description
1 polymer ?
#
loop_
_entity_poly.entity_id
_entity_poly.type
_entity_poly.pdbx_seq_one_letter_code
_entity_poly.pdbx_strand_id
1 'polypeptide(L)' 'MADSASDGPSERDELRRRVREKLLRQRDEDDRTGQSVDGTDQRMADVEIDLARLDEADEADPVIDELARKYWVP' A
#
# COMPACT_ATOMS: atom_id res chain seq x y z
N MET A 1 -20.07 -32.22 -10.68
CA MET A 1 -20.33 -30.83 -10.27
C MET A 1 -18.98 -30.15 -10.20
N ALA A 2 -18.60 -29.49 -11.29
CA ALA A 2 -17.37 -28.71 -11.37
C ALA A 2 -17.78 -27.26 -11.09
N ASP A 3 -17.41 -26.76 -9.92
CA ASP A 3 -17.26 -25.34 -9.67
C ASP A 3 -15.84 -25.19 -9.10
N SER A 4 -14.88 -25.22 -10.02
CA SER A 4 -13.51 -24.88 -9.71
C SER A 4 -13.50 -23.39 -9.44
N ALA A 5 -13.48 -23.02 -8.16
CA ALA A 5 -13.00 -21.72 -7.70
C ALA A 5 -11.55 -21.56 -8.18
N SER A 6 -11.40 -21.16 -9.44
CA SER A 6 -10.17 -20.65 -10.01
C SER A 6 -10.29 -19.13 -10.03
N ASP A 7 -10.56 -18.54 -8.88
CA ASP A 7 -10.39 -17.11 -8.67
C ASP A 7 -9.24 -16.99 -7.67
N GLY A 8 -8.02 -17.13 -8.21
CA GLY A 8 -6.84 -16.65 -7.48
C GLY A 8 -6.99 -15.15 -7.24
N PRO A 9 -6.24 -14.56 -6.29
CA PRO A 9 -6.31 -13.12 -6.07
C PRO A 9 -6.17 -12.39 -7.41
N SER A 10 -7.12 -11.52 -7.72
CA SER A 10 -7.13 -10.77 -8.96
C SER A 10 -5.81 -10.02 -9.13
N GLU A 11 -5.42 -9.68 -10.37
CA GLU A 11 -4.23 -8.86 -10.62
C GLU A 11 -4.23 -7.56 -9.80
N ARG A 12 -5.42 -7.03 -9.53
CA ARG A 12 -5.68 -5.85 -8.69
C ARG A 12 -5.42 -6.12 -7.20
N ASP A 13 -5.82 -7.27 -6.67
CA ASP A 13 -5.50 -7.67 -5.30
C ASP A 13 -3.99 -7.90 -5.12
N GLU A 14 -3.34 -8.47 -6.12
CA GLU A 14 -1.88 -8.63 -6.12
C GLU A 14 -1.16 -7.28 -6.16
N LEU A 15 -1.65 -6.33 -6.97
CA LEU A 15 -1.13 -4.97 -6.99
C LEU A 15 -1.32 -4.27 -5.63
N ARG A 16 -2.54 -4.31 -5.08
CA ARG A 16 -2.85 -3.78 -3.75
C ARG A 16 -1.93 -4.36 -2.69
N ARG A 17 -1.70 -5.68 -2.71
CA ARG A 17 -0.80 -6.36 -1.77
C ARG A 17 0.64 -5.83 -1.89
N ARG A 18 1.15 -5.69 -3.11
CA ARG A 18 2.51 -5.17 -3.36
C ARG A 18 2.65 -3.73 -2.90
N VAL A 19 1.63 -2.88 -3.13
CA VAL A 19 1.60 -1.49 -2.63
C VAL A 19 1.62 -1.45 -1.11
N ARG A 20 0.78 -2.28 -0.46
CA ARG A 20 0.71 -2.37 1.00
C ARG A 20 2.05 -2.79 1.61
N GLU A 21 2.69 -3.81 1.05
CA GLU A 21 4.01 -4.28 1.49
C GLU A 21 5.07 -3.17 1.37
N LYS A 22 5.05 -2.42 0.27
CA LYS A 22 5.98 -1.30 0.04
C LYS A 22 5.79 -0.15 1.04
N LEU A 23 4.55 0.18 1.36
CA LEU A 23 4.21 1.21 2.36
C LEU A 23 4.65 0.81 3.77
N LEU A 24 4.32 -0.43 4.18
CA LEU A 24 4.73 -0.97 5.48
C LEU A 24 6.25 -1.02 5.62
N ARG A 25 6.97 -1.41 4.56
CA ARG A 25 8.43 -1.41 4.56
C ARG A 25 9.00 -0.01 4.80
N GLN A 26 8.50 1.00 4.08
CA GLN A 26 8.95 2.39 4.24
C GLN A 26 8.70 2.90 5.65
N ARG A 27 7.51 2.63 6.20
CA ARG A 27 7.19 2.98 7.59
C ARG A 27 8.19 2.38 8.57
N ASP A 28 8.49 1.08 8.43
CA ASP A 28 9.41 0.39 9.33
C ASP A 28 10.88 0.81 9.11
N GLU A 29 11.26 1.23 7.90
CA GLU A 29 12.58 1.80 7.56
C GLU A 29 12.77 3.21 8.13
N ASP A 30 11.75 4.05 8.03
CA ASP A 30 11.74 5.42 8.55
C ASP A 30 11.67 5.44 10.09
N ASP A 31 10.94 4.50 10.71
CA ASP A 31 10.92 4.30 12.17
C ASP A 31 12.32 3.91 12.70
N ARG A 32 13.05 3.05 11.98
CA ARG A 32 14.41 2.61 12.36
C ARG A 32 15.48 3.68 12.19
N THR A 33 15.33 4.57 11.23
CA THR A 33 16.33 5.62 10.98
C THR A 33 16.21 6.78 11.96
N GLY A 34 15.16 6.80 12.79
CA GLY A 34 15.04 7.73 13.92
C GLY A 34 15.13 9.20 13.50
N GLN A 35 14.78 9.52 12.25
CA GLN A 35 14.89 10.86 11.69
C GLN A 35 13.87 11.85 12.26
N SER A 36 13.26 11.59 13.42
CA SER A 36 12.43 12.59 14.09
C SER A 36 13.29 13.47 14.99
N VAL A 37 14.04 14.37 14.37
CA VAL A 37 14.55 15.58 15.01
C VAL A 37 13.67 16.74 14.55
N ASP A 38 12.72 17.14 15.41
CA ASP A 38 11.97 18.40 15.32
C ASP A 38 10.72 18.50 14.40
N GLY A 39 10.05 17.40 14.07
CA GLY A 39 8.75 17.50 13.41
C GLY A 39 8.07 16.16 13.18
N THR A 40 6.74 16.15 13.16
CA THR A 40 5.97 15.05 12.55
C THR A 40 6.56 14.83 11.17
N ASP A 41 7.23 13.70 10.96
CA ASP A 41 7.83 13.37 9.67
C ASP A 41 6.69 13.33 8.65
N GLN A 42 6.59 14.37 7.82
CA GLN A 42 5.49 14.51 6.85
C GLN A 42 5.41 13.26 5.96
N ARG A 43 6.55 12.61 5.69
CA ARG A 43 6.61 11.35 4.95
C ARG A 43 5.94 10.19 5.68
N MET A 44 6.14 10.07 7.00
CA MET A 44 5.47 9.06 7.82
C MET A 44 3.97 9.30 7.86
N ALA A 45 3.54 10.56 8.02
CA ALA A 45 2.13 10.93 7.96
C ALA A 45 1.51 10.59 6.60
N ASP A 46 2.22 10.87 5.50
CA ASP A 46 1.75 10.56 4.14
C ASP A 46 1.63 9.04 3.92
N VAL A 47 2.59 8.24 4.43
CA VAL A 47 2.57 6.77 4.35
C VAL A 47 1.39 6.18 5.12
N GLU A 48 1.11 6.67 6.33
CA GLU A 48 -0.04 6.24 7.14
C GLU A 48 -1.38 6.61 6.50
N ILE A 49 -1.50 7.81 5.95
CA ILE A 49 -2.71 8.24 5.21
C ILE A 49 -2.93 7.37 3.98
N ASP A 50 -1.87 7.09 3.21
CA ASP A 50 -1.98 6.27 2.02
C ASP A 50 -2.28 4.81 2.35
N LEU A 51 -1.75 4.27 3.45
CA LEU A 51 -2.10 2.94 3.98
C LEU A 51 -3.59 2.86 4.33
N ALA A 52 -4.11 3.86 5.04
CA ALA A 52 -5.53 3.92 5.37
C ALA A 52 -6.41 3.98 4.11
N ARG A 53 -6.04 4.83 3.14
CA ARG A 53 -6.75 4.90 1.84
C ARG A 53 -6.69 3.59 1.08
N LEU A 54 -5.56 2.88 1.12
CA LEU A 54 -5.41 1.57 0.47
C LEU A 54 -6.21 0.47 1.19
N ASP A 55 -6.32 0.52 2.52
CA ASP A 55 -7.09 -0.45 3.31
C ASP A 55 -8.62 -0.23 3.16
N GLU A 56 -9.06 1.00 2.93
CA GLU A 56 -10.47 1.35 2.63
C GLU A 56 -10.85 1.12 1.15
N ALA A 57 -9.87 1.05 0.25
CA ALA A 57 -10.09 0.88 -1.19
C ALA A 57 -10.74 -0.47 -1.54
N ASP A 58 -11.75 -0.42 -2.41
CA ASP A 58 -12.27 -1.59 -3.09
C ASP A 58 -11.33 -2.05 -4.21
N GLU A 59 -11.48 -3.31 -4.63
CA GLU A 59 -10.70 -3.89 -5.72
C GLU A 59 -10.87 -3.16 -7.06
N ALA A 60 -11.91 -2.33 -7.23
CA ALA A 60 -12.18 -1.50 -8.43
C ALA A 60 -11.81 -0.01 -8.23
N ASP A 61 -11.25 0.37 -7.08
CA ASP A 61 -10.86 1.75 -6.78
C ASP A 61 -9.59 2.20 -7.55
N PRO A 62 -9.61 3.35 -8.25
CA PRO A 62 -8.43 3.89 -8.93
C PRO A 62 -7.26 4.23 -7.97
N VAL A 63 -7.51 4.38 -6.67
CA VAL A 63 -6.48 4.71 -5.68
C VAL A 63 -5.36 3.65 -5.63
N ILE A 64 -5.66 2.39 -5.95
CA ILE A 64 -4.66 1.32 -6.01
C ILE A 64 -3.61 1.64 -7.08
N ASP A 65 -4.04 2.09 -8.27
CA ASP A 65 -3.15 2.46 -9.37
C ASP A 65 -2.41 3.78 -9.11
N GLU A 66 -3.08 4.73 -8.46
CA GLU A 66 -2.47 6.00 -8.05
C GLU A 66 -1.34 5.77 -7.04
N LEU A 67 -1.58 4.94 -6.02
CA LEU A 67 -0.59 4.59 -5.01
C LEU A 67 0.52 3.72 -5.59
N ALA A 68 0.20 2.78 -6.49
CA ALA A 68 1.21 2.01 -7.20
C ALA A 68 2.17 2.93 -7.98
N ARG A 69 1.66 3.93 -8.69
CA ARG A 69 2.49 4.91 -9.40
C ARG A 69 3.27 5.81 -8.44
N LYS A 70 2.64 6.30 -7.37
CA LYS A 70 3.27 7.17 -6.35
C LYS A 70 4.47 6.47 -5.70
N TYR A 71 4.35 5.18 -5.41
CA TYR A 71 5.36 4.37 -4.72
C TYR A 71 6.21 3.50 -5.63
N TRP A 72 6.08 3.67 -6.95
CA TRP A 72 6.83 2.94 -7.97
C TRP A 72 6.73 1.41 -7.84
N VAL A 73 5.50 0.93 -7.62
CA VAL A 73 5.15 -0.49 -7.55
C VAL A 73 4.66 -0.94 -8.93
N PRO A 74 5.27 -2.00 -9.52
CA PRO A 74 4.84 -2.57 -10.79
C PRO A 74 3.60 -3.46 -10.61
#